data_AF-A0A6L7X954-F1
#
_entry.id   AF-A0A6L7X954-F1
#
_cell.length_a   1.000
_cell.length_b   1.000
_cell.length_c   1.000
_cell.angle_alpha   90.00
_cell.angle_beta   90.00
_cell.angle_gamma   90.00
#
_symmetry.space_group_name_H-M   'P 1'
#
loop_
_entity.id
_entity.type
_entity.pdbx_description
1 polymer ?
#
loop_
_entity_poly.entity_id
_entity_poly.type
_entity_poly.pdbx_seq_one_letter_code
_entity_poly.pdbx_strand_id
1 'polypeptide(L)'
;IRIFARDENNDIMSEFLKDGQHESIPTAVIYTLDHEYVGHWIERPAVANEHMANMQKLFSRKEGESEDDMRARIRQGYRDLQSSDEWASWRDETVNEIVELVRNNT
;
A
#
# COMPACT_ATOMS: atom_id res chain seq x y z
N ILE A 1 -16.01 -9.86 -5.58
CA ILE A 1 -14.78 -9.78 -4.79
C ILE A 1 -14.77 -10.87 -3.72
N ARG A 2 -13.62 -11.53 -3.52
CA ARG A 2 -13.36 -12.44 -2.40
C ARG A 2 -12.22 -11.83 -1.61
N ILE A 3 -12.28 -11.91 -0.28
CA ILE A 3 -11.29 -11.32 0.63
C ILE A 3 -10.76 -12.47 1.48
N PHE A 4 -9.44 -12.59 1.52
CA PHE A 4 -8.72 -13.62 2.26
C PHE A 4 -7.81 -12.92 3.27
N ALA A 5 -7.83 -13.38 4.53
CA ALA A 5 -6.91 -12.88 5.54
C ALA A 5 -5.52 -13.47 5.27
N ARG A 6 -4.50 -12.61 5.10
CA ARG A 6 -3.12 -13.04 4.78
C ARG A 6 -2.65 -14.18 5.69
N ASP A 7 -2.74 -13.96 7.00
CA ASP A 7 -2.17 -14.85 8.02
C ASP A 7 -2.82 -16.25 8.06
N GLU A 8 -3.99 -16.42 7.40
CA GLU A 8 -4.72 -17.70 7.30
C GLU A 8 -4.58 -18.36 5.92
N ASN A 9 -3.96 -17.68 4.94
CA ASN A 9 -3.94 -18.08 3.52
C ASN A 9 -2.53 -17.92 2.92
N ASN A 10 -1.49 -18.40 3.64
CA ASN A 10 -0.09 -18.25 3.22
C ASN A 10 0.23 -18.99 1.90
N ASP A 11 -0.49 -20.08 1.61
CA ASP A 11 -0.39 -20.79 0.35
C ASP A 11 -0.75 -19.87 -0.84
N ILE A 12 -1.86 -19.13 -0.72
CA ILE A 12 -2.26 -18.13 -1.73
C ILE A 12 -1.24 -16.99 -1.80
N MET A 13 -0.83 -16.45 -0.64
CA MET A 13 0.08 -15.30 -0.58
C MET A 13 1.46 -15.61 -1.15
N SER A 14 1.92 -16.85 -1.04
CA SER A 14 3.21 -17.29 -1.58
C SER A 14 3.31 -17.17 -3.11
N GLU A 15 2.19 -17.11 -3.83
CA GLU A 15 2.16 -16.88 -5.27
C GLU A 15 2.34 -15.39 -5.65
N PHE A 16 2.10 -14.48 -4.71
CA PHE A 16 2.06 -13.03 -4.96
C PHE A 16 3.02 -12.26 -4.04
N LEU A 17 4.25 -12.78 -3.91
CA LEU A 17 5.29 -12.15 -3.11
C LEU A 17 5.82 -10.90 -3.79
N LYS A 18 5.88 -9.79 -3.04
CA LYS A 18 6.58 -8.60 -3.48
C LYS A 18 8.07 -8.88 -3.60
N ASP A 19 8.63 -8.61 -4.76
CA ASP A 19 10.04 -8.86 -5.11
C ASP A 19 10.49 -10.31 -4.81
N GLY A 20 9.53 -11.26 -4.84
CA GLY A 20 9.76 -12.66 -4.51
C GLY A 20 10.07 -12.95 -3.02
N GLN A 21 9.90 -11.97 -2.13
CA GLN A 21 10.40 -12.05 -0.75
C GLN A 21 9.35 -11.72 0.32
N HIS A 22 8.41 -10.81 0.05
CA HIS A 22 7.56 -10.25 1.10
C HIS A 22 6.08 -10.48 0.84
N GLU A 23 5.41 -11.14 1.78
CA GLU A 23 3.94 -11.25 1.88
C GLU A 23 3.33 -9.90 2.28
N SER A 24 3.29 -9.03 1.28
CA SER A 24 2.91 -7.64 1.47
C SER A 24 1.39 -7.50 1.43
N ILE A 25 0.85 -6.52 2.15
CA ILE A 25 -0.60 -6.27 2.19
C ILE A 25 -0.89 -4.77 2.01
N PRO A 26 -2.04 -4.43 1.41
CA PRO A 26 -2.95 -5.33 0.71
C PRO A 26 -2.38 -5.84 -0.63
N THR A 27 -2.82 -7.02 -1.07
CA THR A 27 -2.57 -7.55 -2.42
C THR A 27 -3.92 -7.77 -3.11
N ALA A 28 -4.10 -7.20 -4.29
CA ALA A 28 -5.29 -7.38 -5.12
C ALA A 28 -4.90 -8.17 -6.37
N VAL A 29 -5.50 -9.35 -6.56
CA VAL A 29 -5.25 -10.22 -7.72
C VAL A 29 -6.47 -10.21 -8.62
N ILE A 30 -6.26 -9.99 -9.91
CA ILE A 30 -7.31 -9.85 -10.91
C ILE A 30 -7.26 -11.04 -11.86
N TYR A 31 -8.43 -11.66 -12.04
CA TYR A 31 -8.67 -12.74 -12.99
C TYR A 31 -9.83 -12.38 -13.91
N THR A 32 -9.85 -12.98 -15.10
CA THR A 32 -11.02 -12.96 -15.98
C THR A 32 -12.15 -13.82 -15.39
N LEU A 33 -13.34 -13.78 -16.00
CA LEU A 33 -14.46 -14.64 -15.60
C LEU A 33 -14.15 -16.13 -15.76
N ASP A 34 -13.27 -16.48 -16.70
CA ASP A 34 -12.82 -17.85 -16.96
C ASP A 34 -11.63 -18.25 -16.07
N HIS A 35 -11.30 -17.43 -15.06
CA HIS A 35 -10.18 -17.62 -14.13
C HIS A 35 -8.79 -17.55 -14.77
N GLU A 36 -8.65 -16.86 -15.90
CA GLU A 36 -7.33 -16.55 -16.45
C GLU A 36 -6.71 -15.38 -15.69
N TYR A 37 -5.44 -15.51 -15.30
CA TYR A 37 -4.72 -14.49 -14.55
C TYR A 37 -4.46 -13.24 -15.40
N VAL A 38 -4.84 -12.07 -14.90
CA VAL A 38 -4.62 -10.77 -15.57
C VAL A 38 -3.42 -10.05 -14.97
N GLY A 39 -3.34 -10.01 -13.63
CA GLY A 39 -2.34 -9.23 -12.93
C GLY A 39 -2.60 -9.15 -11.43
N HIS A 40 -1.65 -8.61 -10.68
CA HIS A 40 -1.85 -8.25 -9.28
C HIS A 40 -1.22 -6.90 -8.95
N TRP A 41 -1.81 -6.22 -7.97
CA TRP A 41 -1.36 -4.95 -7.42
C TRP A 41 -1.05 -5.11 -5.92
N ILE A 42 0.01 -4.46 -5.42
CA ILE A 42 0.57 -4.69 -4.08
C ILE A 42 0.82 -3.38 -3.32
N GLU A 43 0.44 -3.38 -2.04
CA GLU A 43 0.67 -2.36 -1.00
C GLU A 43 0.04 -0.99 -1.22
N ARG A 44 0.59 -0.20 -2.15
CA ARG A 44 0.32 1.23 -2.29
C ARG A 44 0.76 1.72 -3.66
N PRO A 45 0.14 2.80 -4.18
CA PRO A 45 0.48 3.29 -5.50
C PRO A 45 1.89 3.87 -5.52
N ALA A 46 2.48 3.94 -6.71
CA ALA A 46 3.83 4.46 -6.92
C ALA A 46 4.01 5.86 -6.32
N VAL A 47 3.01 6.74 -6.49
CA VAL A 47 3.02 8.11 -5.93
C VAL A 47 3.16 8.12 -4.41
N ALA A 48 2.58 7.13 -3.72
CA ALA A 48 2.69 7.05 -2.27
C ALA A 48 4.12 6.74 -1.82
N ASN A 49 4.92 6.02 -2.62
CA ASN A 49 6.33 5.80 -2.30
C ASN A 49 7.12 7.11 -2.29
N GLU A 50 6.90 7.98 -3.28
CA GLU A 50 7.56 9.28 -3.37
C GLU A 50 7.20 10.19 -2.19
N HIS A 51 5.91 10.23 -1.87
CA HIS A 51 5.41 11.03 -0.76
C HIS A 51 5.88 10.50 0.60
N MET A 52 5.89 9.17 0.78
CA MET A 52 6.39 8.55 2.01
C MET A 52 7.88 8.80 2.24
N ALA A 53 8.69 8.89 1.18
CA ALA A 53 10.09 9.30 1.30
C ALA A 53 10.23 10.71 1.89
N ASN A 54 9.32 11.63 1.54
CA ASN A 54 9.27 12.96 2.15
C ASN A 54 8.81 12.91 3.61
N MET A 55 7.82 12.07 3.92
CA MET A 55 7.32 11.85 5.29
C MET A 55 8.37 11.23 6.22
N GLN A 56 9.40 10.56 5.69
CA GLN A 56 10.48 9.98 6.48
C GLN A 56 11.25 11.01 7.33
N LYS A 57 11.24 12.28 6.91
CA LYS A 57 11.76 13.41 7.71
C LYS A 57 10.93 13.66 8.98
N LEU A 58 9.64 13.38 8.95
CA LEU A 58 8.77 13.43 10.14
C LEU A 58 8.98 12.21 11.04
N PHE A 59 9.41 11.07 10.53
CA PHE A 59 9.73 9.90 11.37
C PHE A 59 11.11 10.00 12.02
N SER A 60 11.93 10.99 11.65
CA SER A 60 13.20 11.23 12.33
C SER A 60 12.97 11.81 13.73
N ARG A 61 13.71 11.28 14.71
CA ARG A 61 13.70 11.78 16.08
C ARG A 61 14.29 13.19 16.09
N LYS A 62 13.60 14.13 16.74
CA LYS A 62 14.13 15.48 16.93
C LYS A 62 15.10 15.48 18.12
N GLU A 63 16.08 16.37 18.09
CA GLU A 63 17.03 16.54 19.19
C GLU A 63 16.27 16.89 20.49
N GLY A 64 16.59 16.18 21.58
CA GLY A 64 15.92 16.35 22.87
C GLY A 64 14.50 15.76 22.98
N GLU A 65 13.95 15.17 21.90
CA GLU A 65 12.60 14.59 21.91
C GLU A 65 12.58 13.23 22.63
N SER A 66 11.59 13.00 23.49
CA SER A 66 11.37 11.69 24.12
C SER A 66 10.79 10.69 23.10
N GLU A 67 10.87 9.39 23.40
CA GLU A 67 10.29 8.38 22.51
C GLU A 67 8.76 8.48 22.44
N ASP A 68 8.11 8.82 23.55
CA ASP A 68 6.66 8.98 23.61
C ASP A 68 6.19 10.19 22.80
N ASP A 69 6.91 11.32 22.88
CA ASP A 69 6.61 12.52 22.10
C ASP A 69 6.81 12.27 20.61
N MET A 70 7.89 11.59 20.25
CA MET A 70 8.15 11.17 18.87
C MET A 70 6.99 10.31 18.34
N ARG A 71 6.58 9.27 19.09
CA ARG A 71 5.45 8.41 18.70
C ARG A 71 4.15 9.19 18.59
N ALA A 72 3.87 10.12 19.50
CA ALA A 72 2.68 10.97 19.47
C ALA A 72 2.66 11.89 18.25
N ARG A 73 3.77 12.56 17.95
CA ARG A 73 3.92 13.43 16.77
C ARG A 73 3.77 12.65 15.47
N ILE A 74 4.37 11.46 15.39
CA ILE A 74 4.26 10.56 14.24
C ILE A 74 2.79 10.15 14.02
N ARG A 75 2.10 9.72 15.07
CA ARG A 75 0.67 9.38 14.99
C ARG A 75 -0.17 10.56 14.52
N GLN A 76 0.11 11.77 15.02
CA GLN A 76 -0.61 12.97 14.59
C GLN A 76 -0.34 13.27 13.11
N GLY A 77 0.91 13.23 12.67
CA GLY A 77 1.27 13.44 11.26
C GLY A 77 0.58 12.46 10.31
N TYR A 78 0.43 11.19 10.71
CA TYR A 78 -0.35 10.22 9.93
C TYR A 78 -1.85 10.55 9.88
N ARG A 79 -2.45 11.04 10.98
CA ARG A 79 -3.86 11.46 10.99
C ARG A 79 -4.10 12.68 10.10
N ASP A 80 -3.18 13.63 10.15
CA ASP A 80 -3.24 14.82 9.31
C ASP A 80 -3.12 14.45 7.83
N LEU A 81 -2.19 13.54 7.49
CA LEU A 81 -2.08 12.97 6.14
C LEU A 81 -3.38 12.29 5.72
N GLN A 82 -3.95 11.40 6.53
CA GLN A 82 -5.20 10.68 6.20
C GLN A 82 -6.41 11.61 6.00
N SER A 83 -6.33 12.83 6.51
CA SER A 83 -7.37 13.86 6.37
C SER A 83 -7.09 14.83 5.23
N SER A 84 -5.97 14.70 4.51
CA SER A 84 -5.54 15.62 3.46
C SER A 84 -5.97 15.17 2.07
N ASP A 85 -5.94 16.09 1.11
CA ASP A 85 -6.17 15.81 -0.31
C ASP A 85 -5.10 14.88 -0.90
N GLU A 86 -3.90 14.86 -0.31
CA GLU A 86 -2.81 13.98 -0.70
C GLU A 86 -3.16 12.50 -0.44
N TRP A 87 -3.81 12.23 0.69
CA TRP A 87 -4.33 10.88 0.94
C TRP A 87 -5.47 10.52 0.00
N ALA A 88 -6.30 11.50 -0.38
CA ALA A 88 -7.34 11.26 -1.37
C ALA A 88 -6.74 10.85 -2.72
N SER A 89 -5.69 11.53 -3.18
CA SER A 89 -5.04 11.21 -4.46
C SER A 89 -4.40 9.82 -4.48
N TRP A 90 -3.89 9.31 -3.34
CA TRP A 90 -3.37 7.94 -3.30
C TRP A 90 -4.45 6.89 -3.58
N ARG A 91 -5.69 7.13 -3.15
CA ARG A 91 -6.80 6.21 -3.45
C ARG A 91 -7.15 6.26 -4.93
N ASP A 92 -7.16 7.45 -5.52
CA ASP A 92 -7.44 7.63 -6.94
C ASP A 92 -6.35 6.96 -7.78
N GLU A 93 -5.07 7.15 -7.42
CA GLU A 93 -3.96 6.49 -8.12
C GLU A 93 -3.96 4.98 -7.95
N THR A 94 -4.36 4.46 -6.80
CA THR A 94 -4.57 3.00 -6.63
C THR A 94 -5.59 2.47 -7.65
N VAL A 95 -6.70 3.19 -7.84
CA VAL A 95 -7.72 2.81 -8.83
C VAL A 95 -7.17 2.93 -10.25
N ASN A 96 -6.45 4.02 -10.57
CA ASN A 96 -5.85 4.22 -11.88
C ASN A 96 -4.88 3.09 -12.22
N GLU A 97 -3.95 2.76 -11.33
CA GLU A 97 -2.96 1.70 -11.54
C GLU A 97 -3.62 0.33 -11.75
N ILE A 98 -4.68 0.00 -10.99
CA ILE A 98 -5.42 -1.24 -11.18
C ILE A 98 -6.15 -1.25 -12.54
N VAL A 99 -6.74 -0.12 -12.95
CA VAL A 99 -7.42 -0.01 -14.25
C VAL A 99 -6.42 -0.15 -15.39
N GLU A 100 -5.25 0.49 -15.28
CA GLU A 100 -4.17 0.37 -16.27
C GLU A 100 -3.61 -1.04 -16.34
N LEU A 101 -3.39 -1.69 -15.19
CA LEU A 101 -2.98 -3.09 -15.10
C LEU A 101 -3.95 -3.99 -15.88
N VAL A 102 -5.26 -3.81 -15.70
CA VAL A 102 -6.25 -4.59 -16.44
C VAL A 102 -6.19 -4.28 -17.93
N ARG A 103 -6.23 -3.00 -18.32
CA ARG A 103 -6.21 -2.58 -19.74
C ARG A 103 -4.97 -3.05 -20.50
N ASN A 104 -3.82 -3.14 -19.83
CA ASN A 104 -2.57 -3.55 -20.47
C ASN A 104 -2.45 -5.07 -20.62
N ASN A 105 -3.29 -5.86 -19.93
CA ASN A 105 -3.23 -7.32 -19.89
C ASN A 105 -4.52 -8.00 -20.42
N THR A 106 -5.42 -7.24 -21.05
CA THR A 106 -6.64 -7.73 -21.72
C THR A 106 -6.79 -7.12 -23.10
#